data_AF-A0A3D4WV22-F1
#
_entry.id   AF-A0A3D4WV22-F1
#
_cell.length_a   1.000
_cell.length_b   1.000
_cell.length_c   1.000
_cell.angle_alpha   90.00
_cell.angle_beta   90.00
_cell.angle_gamma   90.00
#
_symmetry.space_group_name_H-M   'P 1'
#
loop_
_entity.id
_entity.type
_entity.pdbx_description
1 polymer ?
#
loop_
_entity_poly.entity_id
_entity_poly.type
_entity_poly.pdbx_seq_one_letter_code
_entity_poly.pdbx_strand_id
1 'polypeptide(L)'
;MPRDSWIADLHIHSKHSRACSKDLELPNLAYWARRKGISLLGTGDFTHPAWFAHLQENLIPAEPGLFTLAASVEHRLPSSVSQEPTRFMLSVEISTIYKRDDRTRKVHHLIYMPDFESASRFRDSLLKAGCNLASDGRPIIGLDSRDLLEITLQASEDGYLVPAHIWTPWFSALGSKSGFDAIAHCYADLADHIKAVETGLSSDPEMNQRVSSLDRYRLVSNSDAHSPQALAREATRFSCDLDYFAVKDALSSGDGLTGTIEFFPEEGKYHADGHRDCGINWSPSQTRAAKGVCPVCGRQLTVGVLARVEELADRDPSILPDNAKPVTHLIQLHQVLGEIEGVGAKSKTVEGKLNSLVAALGPELAILTSVPVSEIRAVGGELIAEGVRRLRAGEVTRVPGYDGEYGVIRLFEPEELRAGGDTLFDLPATVVPKRAPVVRKVAPRKPISAPPLPSVASPHEPFEPMLAGMEEVGTGLLDRLDAMQRVAASAPGGPLLIVAGPGTGKTRTLTHRLAYLCAEMNVYPDQCLAITFTRRAAEELRHRLGSLLGPVAKDVTVSTFHA
;
A
#
# COMPACT_ATOMS: atom_id res chain seq x y z
N MET A 1 8.44 -36.04 12.32
CA MET A 1 8.99 -35.32 11.16
C MET A 1 8.71 -33.84 11.39
N PRO A 2 9.63 -32.91 11.09
CA PRO A 2 9.28 -31.49 11.07
C PRO A 2 8.06 -31.35 10.16
N ARG A 3 6.99 -30.71 10.63
CA ARG A 3 5.84 -30.42 9.77
C ARG A 3 6.33 -29.53 8.62
N ASP A 4 5.95 -29.84 7.39
CA ASP A 4 6.33 -29.04 6.23
C ASP A 4 5.85 -27.60 6.44
N SER A 5 6.75 -26.62 6.25
CA SER A 5 6.39 -25.22 6.41
C SER A 5 5.56 -24.74 5.24
N TRP A 6 4.53 -23.94 5.51
CA TRP A 6 3.61 -23.41 4.53
C TRP A 6 3.46 -21.89 4.67
N ILE A 7 2.95 -21.24 3.63
CA ILE A 7 2.94 -19.78 3.49
C ILE A 7 1.51 -19.25 3.56
N ALA A 8 1.33 -18.18 4.32
CA ALA A 8 0.09 -17.43 4.45
C ALA A 8 0.23 -15.99 3.97
N ASP A 9 -0.78 -15.47 3.30
CA ASP A 9 -0.94 -14.04 3.00
C ASP A 9 -2.35 -13.62 3.42
N LEU A 10 -2.45 -13.06 4.63
CA LEU A 10 -3.71 -12.88 5.35
C LEU A 10 -4.30 -11.47 5.26
N HIS A 11 -3.60 -10.55 4.58
CA HIS A 11 -4.05 -9.18 4.34
C HIS A 11 -4.10 -8.93 2.83
N ILE A 12 -5.32 -9.02 2.28
CA ILE A 12 -5.60 -8.70 0.89
C ILE A 12 -6.90 -7.91 0.80
N HIS A 13 -7.18 -7.36 -0.38
CA HIS A 13 -8.45 -6.73 -0.69
C HIS A 13 -9.22 -7.45 -1.79
N SER A 14 -10.52 -7.21 -1.82
CA SER A 14 -11.42 -7.61 -2.89
C SER A 14 -11.56 -6.51 -3.94
N LYS A 15 -12.24 -6.82 -5.05
CA LYS A 15 -12.66 -5.82 -6.05
C LYS A 15 -13.57 -4.70 -5.51
N HIS A 16 -14.07 -4.81 -4.28
CA HIS A 16 -14.95 -3.81 -3.66
C HIS A 16 -14.17 -2.72 -2.89
N SER A 17 -12.89 -2.93 -2.65
CA SER A 17 -12.01 -1.90 -2.08
C SER A 17 -11.58 -0.86 -3.11
N ARG A 18 -11.31 0.37 -2.65
CA ARG A 18 -10.83 1.43 -3.55
C ARG A 18 -9.43 1.16 -4.06
N ALA A 19 -9.18 1.59 -5.30
CA ALA A 19 -7.90 1.43 -5.99
C ALA A 19 -7.44 -0.05 -6.13
N CYS A 20 -8.38 -0.99 -6.01
CA CYS A 20 -8.15 -2.41 -6.18
C CYS A 20 -8.56 -2.87 -7.59
N SER A 21 -7.86 -3.86 -8.12
CA SER A 21 -8.21 -4.47 -9.42
C SER A 21 -9.57 -5.13 -9.36
N LYS A 22 -10.32 -5.06 -10.47
CA LYS A 22 -11.55 -5.83 -10.65
C LYS A 22 -11.30 -7.34 -10.68
N ASP A 23 -10.06 -7.75 -10.94
CA ASP A 23 -9.65 -9.15 -11.01
C ASP A 23 -9.48 -9.80 -9.63
N LEU A 24 -9.63 -9.05 -8.54
CA LEU A 24 -9.65 -9.59 -7.17
C LEU A 24 -10.99 -10.28 -6.88
N GLU A 25 -11.18 -11.41 -7.56
CA GLU A 25 -12.28 -12.36 -7.39
C GLU A 25 -11.72 -13.73 -6.98
N LEU A 26 -12.52 -14.52 -6.26
CA LEU A 26 -12.11 -15.81 -5.69
C LEU A 26 -11.38 -16.76 -6.67
N PRO A 27 -11.82 -16.96 -7.93
CA PRO A 27 -11.11 -17.85 -8.85
C PRO A 27 -9.70 -17.33 -9.19
N ASN A 28 -9.56 -16.03 -9.41
CA ASN A 28 -8.28 -15.42 -9.72
C ASN A 28 -7.36 -15.42 -8.50
N LEU A 29 -7.91 -15.16 -7.30
CA LEU A 29 -7.16 -15.25 -6.05
C LEU A 29 -6.60 -16.65 -5.84
N ALA A 30 -7.41 -17.71 -6.03
CA ALA A 30 -6.94 -19.09 -5.94
C ALA A 30 -5.88 -19.43 -7.00
N TYR A 31 -6.08 -18.99 -8.25
CA TYR A 31 -5.08 -19.18 -9.31
C TYR A 31 -3.73 -18.54 -8.92
N TRP A 32 -3.74 -17.28 -8.50
CA TRP A 32 -2.54 -16.56 -8.14
C TRP A 32 -1.90 -17.09 -6.86
N ALA A 33 -2.69 -17.51 -5.86
CA ALA A 33 -2.19 -18.18 -4.68
C ALA A 33 -1.40 -19.44 -5.04
N ARG A 34 -1.94 -20.31 -5.90
CA ARG A 34 -1.24 -21.54 -6.34
C ARG A 34 -0.01 -21.25 -7.19
N ARG A 35 -0.09 -20.23 -8.06
CA ARG A 35 1.05 -19.77 -8.87
C ARG A 35 2.17 -19.24 -7.98
N LYS A 36 1.85 -18.49 -6.92
CA LYS A 36 2.82 -17.95 -5.98
C LYS A 36 3.34 -19.01 -4.99
N GLY A 37 2.51 -19.98 -4.63
CA GLY A 37 2.82 -21.00 -3.61
C GLY A 37 2.28 -20.65 -2.23
N ILE A 38 1.13 -19.98 -2.18
CA ILE A 38 0.42 -19.60 -0.96
C ILE A 38 -0.58 -20.70 -0.61
N SER A 39 -0.44 -21.25 0.59
CA SER A 39 -1.33 -22.31 1.10
C SER A 39 -2.59 -21.72 1.73
N LEU A 40 -2.45 -20.60 2.45
CA LEU A 40 -3.54 -19.92 3.14
C LEU A 40 -3.64 -18.44 2.72
N LEU A 41 -4.81 -18.03 2.25
CA LEU A 41 -5.08 -16.67 1.83
C LEU A 41 -6.18 -16.04 2.69
N GLY A 42 -6.02 -14.79 3.08
CA GLY A 42 -7.14 -14.01 3.62
C GLY A 42 -8.22 -13.82 2.56
N THR A 43 -9.49 -13.76 2.93
CA THR A 43 -10.55 -13.41 1.97
C THR A 43 -10.53 -11.93 1.59
N GLY A 44 -10.06 -11.08 2.52
CA GLY A 44 -10.25 -9.64 2.46
C GLY A 44 -11.73 -9.24 2.58
N ASP A 45 -11.97 -8.03 3.06
CA ASP A 45 -13.21 -7.28 2.90
C ASP A 45 -14.52 -8.00 3.27
N PHE A 46 -14.51 -9.02 4.15
CA PHE A 46 -15.71 -9.83 4.40
C PHE A 46 -16.89 -9.00 4.94
N THR A 47 -16.66 -7.79 5.47
CA THR A 47 -17.76 -6.94 5.93
C THR A 47 -18.61 -6.39 4.80
N HIS A 48 -18.06 -6.24 3.59
CA HIS A 48 -18.75 -5.67 2.46
C HIS A 48 -19.93 -6.57 2.03
N PRO A 49 -21.19 -6.08 2.00
CA PRO A 49 -22.36 -6.95 1.84
C PRO A 49 -22.36 -7.82 0.57
N ALA A 50 -21.98 -7.25 -0.58
CA ALA A 50 -21.95 -8.01 -1.83
C ALA A 50 -20.78 -9.01 -1.86
N TRP A 51 -19.68 -8.69 -1.18
CA TRP A 51 -18.54 -9.60 -1.11
C TRP A 51 -18.83 -10.75 -0.15
N PHE A 52 -19.41 -10.46 1.01
CA PHE A 52 -19.85 -11.48 1.97
C PHE A 52 -20.80 -12.49 1.35
N ALA A 53 -21.82 -12.03 0.60
CA ALA A 53 -22.74 -12.92 -0.11
C ALA A 53 -22.00 -13.79 -1.16
N HIS A 54 -21.05 -13.19 -1.88
CA HIS A 54 -20.22 -13.92 -2.84
C HIS A 54 -19.33 -14.98 -2.15
N LEU A 55 -18.73 -14.65 -1.00
CA LEU A 55 -17.96 -15.60 -0.20
C LEU A 55 -18.84 -16.78 0.26
N GLN A 56 -20.05 -16.51 0.79
CA GLN A 56 -20.97 -17.55 1.24
C GLN A 56 -21.44 -18.49 0.12
N GLU A 57 -21.60 -17.96 -1.10
CA GLU A 57 -22.02 -18.76 -2.26
C GLU A 57 -20.90 -19.65 -2.81
N ASN A 58 -19.64 -19.20 -2.72
CA ASN A 58 -18.52 -19.79 -3.46
C ASN A 58 -17.49 -20.51 -2.57
N LEU A 59 -17.58 -20.36 -1.25
CA LEU A 59 -16.69 -21.03 -0.30
C LEU A 59 -17.43 -22.12 0.48
N ILE A 60 -16.74 -23.24 0.70
CA ILE A 60 -17.19 -24.35 1.54
C ILE A 60 -16.16 -24.63 2.64
N PRO A 61 -16.57 -25.13 3.83
CA PRO A 61 -15.64 -25.51 4.89
C PRO A 61 -14.61 -26.55 4.41
N ALA A 62 -13.36 -26.43 4.87
CA ALA A 62 -12.27 -27.36 4.56
C ALA A 62 -11.61 -27.92 5.84
N GLU A 63 -10.87 -27.08 6.55
CA GLU A 63 -10.30 -27.35 7.88
C GLU A 63 -11.01 -26.52 8.95
N PRO A 64 -10.79 -26.79 10.26
CA PRO A 64 -11.37 -25.98 11.32
C PRO A 64 -11.14 -24.47 11.11
N GLY A 65 -12.23 -23.74 10.91
CA GLY A 65 -12.24 -22.30 10.66
C GLY A 65 -11.67 -21.83 9.31
N LEU A 66 -11.37 -22.76 8.38
CA LEU A 66 -10.87 -22.45 7.04
C LEU A 66 -11.83 -22.93 5.95
N PHE A 67 -11.69 -22.32 4.78
CA PHE A 67 -12.57 -22.56 3.64
C PHE A 67 -11.77 -22.92 2.38
N THR A 68 -12.43 -23.56 1.42
CA THR A 68 -11.91 -23.78 0.06
C THR A 68 -12.97 -23.39 -0.97
N LEU A 69 -12.56 -23.22 -2.23
CA LEU A 69 -13.51 -22.98 -3.31
C LEU A 69 -14.46 -24.16 -3.49
N ALA A 70 -15.73 -23.86 -3.73
CA ALA A 70 -16.69 -24.86 -4.18
C ALA A 70 -16.24 -25.49 -5.51
N ALA A 71 -16.52 -26.79 -5.70
CA ALA A 71 -16.13 -27.52 -6.92
C ALA A 71 -16.65 -26.88 -8.23
N SER A 72 -17.79 -26.17 -8.16
CA SER A 72 -18.37 -25.40 -9.27
C SER A 72 -17.52 -24.19 -9.70
N VAL A 73 -16.55 -23.78 -8.88
CA VAL A 73 -15.63 -22.68 -9.15
C VAL A 73 -14.25 -23.22 -9.48
N GLU A 74 -13.79 -24.18 -8.69
CA GLU A 74 -12.47 -24.79 -8.71
C GLU A 74 -12.06 -25.33 -10.09
N HIS A 75 -12.97 -26.00 -10.82
CA HIS A 75 -12.69 -26.62 -12.12
C HIS A 75 -12.34 -25.61 -13.24
N ARG A 76 -12.49 -24.31 -12.99
CA ARG A 76 -12.15 -23.24 -13.95
C ARG A 76 -10.66 -22.86 -13.90
N LEU A 77 -9.91 -23.38 -12.94
CA LEU A 77 -8.48 -23.12 -12.81
C LEU A 77 -7.68 -23.92 -13.85
N PRO A 78 -6.68 -23.31 -14.50
CA PRO A 78 -5.86 -24.01 -15.48
C PRO A 78 -5.00 -25.08 -14.82
N SER A 79 -4.72 -26.17 -15.55
CA SER A 79 -3.85 -27.27 -15.09
C SER A 79 -2.37 -26.89 -14.98
N SER A 80 -1.99 -25.67 -15.41
CA SER A 80 -0.62 -25.17 -15.39
C SER A 80 -0.12 -24.67 -14.04
N VAL A 81 -0.98 -24.69 -13.01
CA VAL A 81 -0.61 -24.38 -11.63
C VAL A 81 -0.76 -25.60 -10.73
N SER A 82 -0.24 -25.52 -9.51
CA SER A 82 -0.43 -26.56 -8.49
C SER A 82 -1.91 -26.96 -8.39
N GLN A 83 -2.17 -28.24 -8.20
CA GLN A 83 -3.51 -28.77 -8.00
C GLN A 83 -3.89 -28.82 -6.51
N GLU A 84 -2.97 -28.46 -5.61
CA GLU A 84 -3.28 -28.31 -4.20
C GLU A 84 -4.26 -27.15 -3.97
N PRO A 85 -5.41 -27.38 -3.32
CA PRO A 85 -6.39 -26.32 -3.17
C PRO A 85 -5.91 -25.22 -2.20
N THR A 86 -6.11 -23.97 -2.56
CA THR A 86 -5.85 -22.82 -1.68
C THR A 86 -6.89 -22.79 -0.56
N ARG A 87 -6.43 -22.60 0.68
CA ARG A 87 -7.33 -22.34 1.81
C ARG A 87 -7.58 -20.85 1.98
N PHE A 88 -8.78 -20.52 2.45
CA PHE A 88 -9.23 -19.16 2.70
C PHE A 88 -9.59 -18.98 4.17
N MET A 89 -9.12 -17.89 4.77
CA MET A 89 -9.48 -17.45 6.11
C MET A 89 -10.30 -16.16 6.01
N LEU A 90 -11.44 -16.09 6.72
CA LEU A 90 -12.26 -14.87 6.71
C LEU A 90 -11.47 -13.73 7.35
N SER A 91 -11.06 -12.77 6.54
CA SER A 91 -10.33 -11.57 6.97
C SER A 91 -10.94 -10.28 6.42
N VAL A 92 -10.77 -9.19 7.17
CA VAL A 92 -11.15 -7.84 6.77
C VAL A 92 -10.17 -6.82 7.33
N GLU A 93 -9.86 -5.79 6.54
CA GLU A 93 -9.22 -4.58 7.05
C GLU A 93 -10.29 -3.51 7.36
N ILE A 94 -10.25 -2.93 8.55
CA ILE A 94 -11.12 -1.83 8.98
C ILE A 94 -10.25 -0.60 9.24
N SER A 95 -10.66 0.54 8.70
CA SER A 95 -10.00 1.83 8.93
C SER A 95 -10.75 2.63 9.98
N THR A 96 -10.13 2.91 11.12
CA THR A 96 -10.70 3.76 12.16
C THR A 96 -10.20 5.19 12.02
N ILE A 97 -11.10 6.17 12.17
CA ILE A 97 -10.75 7.60 12.26
C ILE A 97 -11.52 8.21 13.41
N TYR A 98 -10.81 8.58 14.48
CA TYR A 98 -11.41 9.09 15.71
C TYR A 98 -10.48 10.11 16.39
N LYS A 99 -10.99 10.84 17.39
CA LYS A 99 -10.19 11.76 18.20
C LYS A 99 -9.83 11.11 19.53
N ARG A 100 -8.56 11.20 19.91
CA ARG A 100 -8.06 10.75 21.21
C ARG A 100 -6.77 11.50 21.55
N ASP A 101 -6.64 11.93 22.81
CA ASP A 101 -5.51 12.74 23.31
C ASP A 101 -5.25 14.00 22.45
N ASP A 102 -6.33 14.73 22.12
CA ASP A 102 -6.31 15.92 21.25
C ASP A 102 -5.74 15.72 19.83
N ARG A 103 -5.57 14.46 19.41
CA ARG A 103 -5.10 14.09 18.08
C ARG A 103 -6.17 13.31 17.32
N THR A 104 -6.23 13.53 16.02
CA THR A 104 -6.99 12.66 15.12
C THR A 104 -6.17 11.40 14.86
N ARG A 105 -6.62 10.27 15.40
CA ARG A 105 -6.05 8.95 15.17
C ARG A 105 -6.62 8.38 13.89
N LYS A 106 -5.75 7.72 13.11
CA LYS A 106 -6.11 6.98 11.91
C LYS A 106 -5.34 5.68 11.96
N VAL A 107 -6.02 4.56 12.09
CA VAL A 107 -5.39 3.26 12.29
C VAL A 107 -6.14 2.20 11.49
N HIS A 108 -5.41 1.33 10.84
CA HIS A 108 -5.96 0.16 10.17
C HIS A 108 -5.79 -1.09 11.03
N HIS A 109 -6.78 -1.97 10.94
CA HIS A 109 -6.91 -3.16 11.77
C HIS A 109 -7.32 -4.34 10.90
N LEU A 110 -6.63 -5.45 11.04
CA LEU A 110 -7.01 -6.73 10.46
C LEU A 110 -7.83 -7.50 11.47
N ILE A 111 -8.99 -7.99 11.06
CA ILE A 111 -9.88 -8.80 11.89
C ILE A 111 -10.09 -10.13 11.20
N TYR A 112 -10.01 -11.20 12.00
CA TYR A 112 -10.15 -12.58 11.54
C TYR A 112 -11.27 -13.27 12.29
N MET A 113 -12.12 -13.99 11.56
CA MET A 113 -13.27 -14.71 12.13
C MET A 113 -13.20 -16.19 11.74
N PRO A 114 -13.53 -17.13 12.65
CA PRO A 114 -13.44 -18.56 12.36
C PRO A 114 -14.52 -19.02 11.39
N ASP A 115 -15.67 -18.35 11.36
CA ASP A 115 -16.83 -18.80 10.59
C ASP A 115 -17.74 -17.63 10.17
N PHE A 116 -18.66 -17.92 9.24
CA PHE A 116 -19.60 -16.93 8.73
C PHE A 116 -20.61 -16.45 9.78
N GLU A 117 -20.91 -17.23 10.82
CA GLU A 117 -21.83 -16.83 11.89
C GLU A 117 -21.19 -15.73 12.75
N SER A 118 -19.96 -15.97 13.21
CA SER A 118 -19.11 -15.02 13.91
C SER A 118 -18.86 -13.75 13.07
N ALA A 119 -18.54 -13.92 11.78
CA ALA A 119 -18.41 -12.79 10.86
C ALA A 119 -19.72 -12.00 10.68
N SER A 120 -20.89 -12.67 10.70
CA SER A 120 -22.19 -11.99 10.67
C SER A 120 -22.46 -11.22 11.97
N ARG A 121 -22.19 -11.82 13.14
CA ARG A 121 -22.32 -11.14 14.44
C ARG A 121 -21.45 -9.88 14.51
N PHE A 122 -20.23 -9.95 13.99
CA PHE A 122 -19.33 -8.80 13.87
C PHE A 122 -19.93 -7.71 12.97
N ARG A 123 -20.37 -8.08 11.75
CA ARG A 123 -21.01 -7.15 10.81
C ARG A 123 -22.25 -6.47 11.41
N ASP A 124 -23.12 -7.23 12.07
CA ASP A 124 -24.32 -6.72 12.69
C ASP A 124 -24.01 -5.73 13.82
N SER A 125 -22.94 -5.98 14.58
CA SER A 125 -22.49 -5.08 15.66
C SER A 125 -21.99 -3.75 15.10
N LEU A 126 -21.20 -3.78 14.01
CA LEU A 126 -20.77 -2.56 13.32
C LEU A 126 -21.95 -1.78 12.72
N LEU A 127 -22.93 -2.47 12.13
CA LEU A 127 -24.15 -1.83 11.58
C LEU A 127 -24.99 -1.19 12.68
N LYS A 128 -25.14 -1.86 13.84
CA LYS A 128 -25.82 -1.30 15.02
C LYS A 128 -25.11 -0.07 15.57
N ALA A 129 -23.77 -0.03 15.47
CA ALA A 129 -22.96 1.15 15.78
C ALA A 129 -23.04 2.27 14.71
N GLY A 130 -23.87 2.11 13.67
CA GLY A 130 -24.07 3.12 12.62
C GLY A 130 -22.96 3.16 11.55
N CYS A 131 -22.11 2.13 11.48
CA CYS A 131 -21.03 2.07 10.51
C CYS A 131 -21.54 1.74 9.10
N ASN A 132 -20.96 2.39 8.08
CA ASN A 132 -21.29 2.10 6.68
C ASN A 132 -20.33 1.05 6.10
N LEU A 133 -20.82 -0.19 5.95
CA LEU A 133 -20.05 -1.32 5.42
C LEU A 133 -20.14 -1.47 3.89
N ALA A 134 -21.01 -0.72 3.21
CA ALA A 134 -21.33 -0.94 1.80
C ALA A 134 -20.57 -0.04 0.81
N SER A 135 -19.85 0.97 1.31
CA SER A 135 -19.23 2.00 0.46
C SER A 135 -17.82 1.69 -0.02
N ASP A 136 -17.16 0.73 0.62
CA ASP A 136 -15.77 0.34 0.40
C ASP A 136 -15.57 -1.06 1.00
N GLY A 137 -14.70 -1.88 0.40
CA GLY A 137 -14.29 -3.17 0.95
C GLY A 137 -13.55 -3.02 2.28
N ARG A 138 -12.77 -1.93 2.42
CA ARG A 138 -12.25 -1.42 3.69
C ARG A 138 -13.12 -0.28 4.20
N PRO A 139 -14.13 -0.55 5.04
CA PRO A 139 -14.94 0.51 5.59
C PRO A 139 -14.10 1.44 6.47
N ILE A 140 -14.35 2.74 6.34
CA ILE A 140 -13.81 3.78 7.20
C ILE A 140 -14.88 4.13 8.22
N ILE A 141 -14.57 3.94 9.51
CA ILE A 141 -15.52 4.05 10.61
C ILE A 141 -15.02 5.01 11.69
N GLY A 142 -15.97 5.63 12.41
CA GLY A 142 -15.70 6.59 13.47
C GLY A 142 -15.57 5.99 14.87
N LEU A 143 -15.14 4.72 14.98
CA LEU A 143 -14.95 4.02 16.26
C LEU A 143 -13.51 4.14 16.73
N ASP A 144 -13.31 4.14 18.05
CA ASP A 144 -11.99 3.98 18.67
C ASP A 144 -11.45 2.57 18.39
N SER A 145 -10.13 2.44 18.24
CA SER A 145 -9.46 1.16 18.01
C SER A 145 -9.70 0.15 19.14
N ARG A 146 -9.81 0.62 20.39
CA ARG A 146 -10.17 -0.21 21.56
C ARG A 146 -11.60 -0.75 21.45
N ASP A 147 -12.56 0.08 21.02
CA ASP A 147 -13.96 -0.33 20.89
C ASP A 147 -14.16 -1.29 19.72
N LEU A 148 -13.41 -1.10 18.63
CA LEU A 148 -13.38 -2.08 17.54
C LEU A 148 -12.87 -3.44 18.01
N LEU A 149 -11.82 -3.47 18.83
CA LEU A 149 -11.30 -4.71 19.43
C LEU A 149 -12.34 -5.36 20.35
N GLU A 150 -13.05 -4.60 21.17
CA GLU A 150 -14.14 -5.11 22.00
C GLU A 150 -15.23 -5.77 21.16
N ILE A 151 -15.68 -5.11 20.07
CA ILE A 151 -16.66 -5.67 19.13
C ILE A 151 -16.14 -6.97 18.50
N THR A 152 -14.86 -7.03 18.12
CA THR A 152 -14.24 -8.26 17.61
C THR A 152 -14.33 -9.41 18.61
N LEU A 153 -13.94 -9.17 19.87
CA LEU A 153 -13.93 -10.19 20.93
C LEU A 153 -15.35 -10.61 21.35
N GLN A 154 -16.33 -9.72 21.30
CA GLN A 154 -17.74 -10.05 21.56
C GLN A 154 -18.38 -10.84 20.40
N ALA A 155 -17.92 -10.60 19.17
CA ALA A 155 -18.42 -11.30 18.01
C ALA A 155 -17.96 -12.76 17.96
N SER A 156 -16.85 -13.11 18.58
CA SER A 156 -16.44 -14.50 18.83
C SER A 156 -15.31 -14.53 19.86
N GLU A 157 -15.35 -15.49 20.79
CA GLU A 157 -14.23 -15.79 21.71
C GLU A 157 -12.97 -16.18 20.92
N ASP A 158 -13.18 -16.67 19.69
CA ASP A 158 -12.11 -17.05 18.78
C ASP A 158 -11.65 -15.94 17.83
N GLY A 159 -12.45 -14.89 17.67
CA GLY A 159 -12.09 -13.74 16.85
C GLY A 159 -10.87 -13.01 17.40
N TYR A 160 -10.00 -12.54 16.51
CA TYR A 160 -8.81 -11.77 16.90
C TYR A 160 -8.53 -10.63 15.93
N LEU A 161 -7.75 -9.66 16.42
CA LEU A 161 -7.37 -8.45 15.72
C LEU A 161 -5.85 -8.31 15.69
N VAL A 162 -5.33 -7.92 14.52
CA VAL A 162 -3.92 -7.57 14.31
C VAL A 162 -3.84 -6.12 13.82
N PRO A 163 -3.10 -5.21 14.48
CA PRO A 163 -2.86 -3.88 13.94
C PRO A 163 -2.14 -3.99 12.59
N ALA A 164 -2.71 -3.38 11.54
CA ALA A 164 -2.18 -3.47 10.17
C ALA A 164 -0.99 -2.51 9.98
N HIS A 165 -0.03 -2.91 9.13
CA HIS A 165 1.13 -2.14 8.64
C HIS A 165 1.57 -0.98 9.56
N ILE A 166 2.06 -1.33 10.76
CA ILE A 166 2.06 -0.44 11.93
C ILE A 166 2.93 0.82 11.80
N TRP A 167 3.72 0.97 10.74
CA TRP A 167 4.64 2.09 10.54
C TRP A 167 4.28 3.05 9.41
N THR A 168 3.26 2.76 8.60
CA THR A 168 2.89 3.69 7.50
C THR A 168 2.60 5.08 8.08
N PRO A 169 3.12 6.19 7.53
CA PRO A 169 3.09 7.49 8.23
C PRO A 169 1.70 7.95 8.67
N TRP A 170 0.69 7.55 7.90
CA TRP A 170 -0.73 7.74 8.15
C TRP A 170 -1.41 6.37 8.20
N PHE A 171 -2.53 6.25 8.93
CA PHE A 171 -3.35 5.03 8.96
C PHE A 171 -2.71 3.82 9.66
N SER A 172 -1.71 4.03 10.50
CA SER A 172 -1.08 2.98 11.29
C SER A 172 -0.99 3.33 12.78
N ALA A 173 -0.76 2.30 13.58
CA ALA A 173 -0.71 2.42 15.03
C ALA A 173 0.55 3.16 15.53
N LEU A 174 1.69 3.12 14.83
CA LEU A 174 2.95 3.77 15.23
C LEU A 174 3.44 4.84 14.24
N GLY A 175 2.68 5.11 13.18
CA GLY A 175 3.01 6.10 12.17
C GLY A 175 3.25 7.51 12.73
N SER A 176 4.19 8.22 12.13
CA SER A 176 4.68 9.52 12.62
C SER A 176 3.66 10.67 12.61
N LYS A 177 2.52 10.52 11.93
CA LYS A 177 1.49 11.58 11.81
C LYS A 177 0.25 11.32 12.67
N SER A 178 -0.29 10.10 12.62
CA SER A 178 -1.55 9.77 13.31
C SER A 178 -1.42 8.67 14.37
N GLY A 179 -0.24 8.06 14.50
CA GLY A 179 0.01 6.93 15.39
C GLY A 179 0.31 7.32 16.85
N PHE A 180 0.39 6.29 17.68
CA PHE A 180 0.81 6.29 19.07
C PHE A 180 2.31 6.00 19.18
N ASP A 181 2.85 6.09 20.40
CA ASP A 181 4.25 5.70 20.70
C ASP A 181 4.36 4.26 21.19
N ALA A 182 3.24 3.58 21.43
CA ALA A 182 3.18 2.16 21.79
C ALA A 182 1.84 1.55 21.33
N ILE A 183 1.87 0.29 20.89
CA ILE A 183 0.67 -0.46 20.47
C ILE A 183 -0.34 -0.53 21.62
N ALA A 184 0.12 -0.73 22.86
CA ALA A 184 -0.76 -0.80 24.03
C ALA A 184 -1.59 0.47 24.23
N HIS A 185 -1.08 1.65 23.89
CA HIS A 185 -1.85 2.90 24.01
C HIS A 185 -3.03 2.97 23.03
N CYS A 186 -2.93 2.30 21.89
CA CYS A 186 -4.00 2.22 20.89
C CYS A 186 -5.22 1.42 21.38
N TYR A 187 -4.96 0.35 22.16
CA TYR A 187 -6.00 -0.60 22.59
C TYR A 187 -6.33 -0.54 24.09
N ALA A 188 -5.59 0.28 24.85
CA ALA A 188 -5.84 0.60 26.25
C ALA A 188 -5.98 -0.64 27.16
N ASP A 189 -7.09 -0.76 27.88
CA ASP A 189 -7.41 -1.87 28.78
C ASP A 189 -7.47 -3.23 28.07
N LEU A 190 -7.65 -3.25 26.74
CA LEU A 190 -7.70 -4.47 25.93
C LEU A 190 -6.37 -4.80 25.24
N ALA A 191 -5.29 -4.06 25.51
CA ALA A 191 -3.99 -4.25 24.85
C ALA A 191 -3.43 -5.68 24.97
N ASP A 192 -3.73 -6.39 26.06
CA ASP A 192 -3.26 -7.75 26.28
C ASP A 192 -3.91 -8.78 25.34
N HIS A 193 -4.99 -8.43 24.64
CA HIS A 193 -5.60 -9.26 23.60
C HIS A 193 -4.88 -9.18 22.25
N ILE A 194 -4.04 -8.16 22.04
CA ILE A 194 -3.22 -8.06 20.82
C ILE A 194 -2.01 -8.99 20.97
N LYS A 195 -1.95 -10.00 20.10
CA LYS A 195 -0.88 -11.02 20.12
C LYS A 195 0.13 -10.87 18.99
N ALA A 196 -0.29 -10.27 17.88
CA ALA A 196 0.54 -10.05 16.71
C ALA A 196 0.35 -8.64 16.16
N VAL A 197 1.33 -8.17 15.39
CA VAL A 197 1.31 -6.91 14.67
C VAL A 197 1.86 -7.10 13.26
N GLU A 198 1.28 -6.42 12.28
CA GLU A 198 1.76 -6.48 10.90
C GLU A 198 2.84 -5.43 10.64
N THR A 199 3.99 -5.86 10.13
CA THR A 199 5.11 -4.98 9.74
C THR A 199 4.69 -4.03 8.62
N GLY A 200 4.21 -4.61 7.52
CA GLY A 200 3.81 -3.96 6.29
C GLY A 200 4.97 -3.36 5.50
N LEU A 201 4.73 -3.09 4.22
CA LEU A 201 5.67 -2.66 3.17
C LEU A 201 6.66 -1.51 3.46
N SER A 202 6.49 -0.80 4.57
CA SER A 202 7.36 0.32 4.95
C SER A 202 8.36 -0.04 6.06
N SER A 203 8.29 -1.25 6.59
CA SER A 203 9.20 -1.76 7.62
C SER A 203 9.36 -3.27 7.50
N ASP A 204 10.41 -3.81 8.10
CA ASP A 204 10.61 -5.24 8.21
C ASP A 204 10.83 -5.64 9.69
N PRO A 205 10.93 -6.94 10.02
CA PRO A 205 11.14 -7.36 11.39
C PRO A 205 12.45 -6.84 11.97
N GLU A 206 13.51 -6.65 11.16
CA GLU A 206 14.78 -6.10 11.63
C GLU A 206 14.63 -4.66 12.14
N MET A 207 13.86 -3.82 11.44
CA MET A 207 13.48 -2.49 11.90
C MET A 207 12.65 -2.55 13.19
N ASN A 208 11.65 -3.43 13.24
CA ASN A 208 10.73 -3.57 14.37
C ASN A 208 11.43 -4.09 15.64
N GLN A 209 12.38 -5.00 15.49
CA GLN A 209 13.16 -5.61 16.57
C GLN A 209 14.07 -4.61 17.30
N ARG A 210 14.20 -3.38 16.80
CA ARG A 210 14.92 -2.30 17.50
C ARG A 210 14.08 -1.63 18.61
N VAL A 211 12.80 -1.96 18.71
CA VAL A 211 11.82 -1.36 19.63
C VAL A 211 11.37 -2.42 20.64
N SER A 212 11.92 -2.42 21.85
CA SER A 212 11.66 -3.47 22.84
C SER A 212 10.20 -3.61 23.25
N SER A 213 9.41 -2.54 23.16
CA SER A 213 7.97 -2.59 23.41
C SER A 213 7.20 -3.47 22.43
N LEU A 214 7.81 -3.83 21.29
CA LEU A 214 7.24 -4.75 20.31
C LEU A 214 7.55 -6.22 20.57
N ASP A 215 8.51 -6.55 21.45
CA ASP A 215 8.94 -7.93 21.70
C ASP A 215 7.81 -8.84 22.19
N ARG A 216 6.79 -8.26 22.84
CA ARG A 216 5.63 -9.01 23.33
C ARG A 216 4.67 -9.46 22.22
N TYR A 217 4.83 -8.95 20.99
CA TYR A 217 3.97 -9.26 19.86
C TYR A 217 4.69 -10.15 18.86
N ARG A 218 3.94 -10.98 18.14
CA ARG A 218 4.44 -11.71 16.97
C ARG A 218 4.39 -10.81 15.75
N LEU A 219 5.53 -10.71 15.07
CA LEU A 219 5.62 -9.97 13.82
C LEU A 219 5.10 -10.86 12.70
N VAL A 220 4.08 -10.38 12.00
CA VAL A 220 3.54 -10.99 10.78
C VAL A 220 3.71 -10.03 9.62
N SER A 221 3.72 -10.58 8.42
CA SER A 221 3.88 -9.82 7.18
C SER A 221 2.93 -10.36 6.13
N ASN A 222 2.25 -9.46 5.42
CA ASN A 222 1.24 -9.78 4.42
C ASN A 222 1.23 -8.71 3.34
N SER A 223 0.70 -9.06 2.18
CA SER A 223 0.90 -8.26 0.97
C SER A 223 0.14 -6.94 0.93
N ASP A 224 -0.98 -6.78 1.64
CA ASP A 224 -1.94 -5.71 1.37
C ASP A 224 -2.26 -5.64 -0.15
N ALA A 225 -2.58 -6.80 -0.73
CA ALA A 225 -2.68 -6.93 -2.18
C ALA A 225 -3.88 -6.16 -2.76
N HIS A 226 -3.58 -5.20 -3.63
CA HIS A 226 -4.56 -4.44 -4.43
C HIS A 226 -4.69 -4.97 -5.87
N SER A 227 -3.94 -6.01 -6.23
CA SER A 227 -4.10 -6.77 -7.48
C SER A 227 -3.63 -8.21 -7.29
N PRO A 228 -4.13 -9.19 -8.06
CA PRO A 228 -3.73 -10.59 -7.87
C PRO A 228 -2.22 -10.85 -8.03
N GLN A 229 -1.54 -10.08 -8.89
CA GLN A 229 -0.09 -10.16 -9.08
C GLN A 229 0.72 -9.73 -7.84
N ALA A 230 0.11 -8.93 -6.96
CA ALA A 230 0.75 -8.37 -5.76
C ALA A 230 0.68 -9.32 -4.56
N LEU A 231 -0.07 -10.42 -4.65
CA LEU A 231 -0.14 -11.43 -3.59
C LEU A 231 1.26 -11.96 -3.28
N ALA A 232 1.51 -12.18 -1.99
CA ALA A 232 2.79 -12.61 -1.44
C ALA A 232 4.01 -11.79 -1.89
N ARG A 233 3.83 -10.47 -2.11
CA ARG A 233 4.96 -9.54 -2.01
C ARG A 233 5.52 -9.44 -0.59
N GLU A 234 4.66 -9.72 0.37
CA GLU A 234 4.93 -9.95 1.79
C GLU A 234 4.05 -11.12 2.23
N ALA A 235 4.57 -12.00 3.09
CA ALA A 235 3.86 -13.19 3.56
C ALA A 235 4.42 -13.74 4.87
N THR A 236 3.63 -14.53 5.58
CA THR A 236 4.02 -15.14 6.85
C THR A 236 4.19 -16.65 6.69
N ARG A 237 5.21 -17.23 7.33
CA ARG A 237 5.50 -18.67 7.28
C ARG A 237 5.06 -19.35 8.57
N PHE A 238 4.40 -20.50 8.41
CA PHE A 238 3.94 -21.33 9.50
C PHE A 238 4.43 -22.77 9.35
N SER A 239 4.46 -23.49 10.47
CA SER A 239 4.65 -24.94 10.55
C SER A 239 3.65 -25.59 11.53
N CYS A 240 2.65 -24.85 11.98
CA CYS A 240 1.50 -25.40 12.70
C CYS A 240 0.59 -26.18 11.75
N ASP A 241 -0.48 -26.76 12.29
CA ASP A 241 -1.51 -27.37 11.43
C ASP A 241 -2.18 -26.28 10.57
N LEU A 242 -2.57 -26.64 9.34
CA LEU A 242 -3.23 -25.72 8.41
C LEU A 242 -4.70 -25.55 8.81
N ASP A 243 -4.93 -24.82 9.90
CA ASP A 243 -6.24 -24.52 10.44
C ASP A 243 -6.26 -23.15 11.14
N TYR A 244 -7.45 -22.57 11.33
CA TYR A 244 -7.62 -21.24 11.92
C TYR A 244 -7.08 -21.14 13.36
N PHE A 245 -7.36 -22.15 14.17
CA PHE A 245 -7.09 -22.12 15.60
C PHE A 245 -5.60 -22.33 15.87
N ALA A 246 -4.94 -23.21 15.12
CA ALA A 246 -3.50 -23.39 15.13
C ALA A 246 -2.74 -22.14 14.68
N VAL A 247 -3.27 -21.38 13.70
CA VAL A 247 -2.71 -20.06 13.34
C VAL A 247 -2.86 -19.09 14.50
N LYS A 248 -4.06 -18.95 15.07
CA LYS A 248 -4.31 -18.09 16.24
C LYS A 248 -3.41 -18.44 17.43
N ASP A 249 -3.24 -19.73 17.70
CA ASP A 249 -2.36 -20.23 18.75
C ASP A 249 -0.90 -19.93 18.44
N ALA A 250 -0.45 -20.11 17.19
CA ALA A 250 0.90 -19.76 16.77
C ALA A 250 1.19 -18.26 16.91
N LEU A 251 0.20 -17.40 16.65
CA LEU A 251 0.30 -15.96 16.88
C LEU A 251 0.32 -15.60 18.38
N SER A 252 -0.24 -16.45 19.24
CA SER A 252 -0.29 -16.22 20.69
C SER A 252 0.95 -16.76 21.40
N SER A 253 1.36 -18.00 21.11
CA SER A 253 2.49 -18.69 21.74
C SER A 253 3.81 -18.40 21.03
N GLY A 254 3.80 -18.16 19.73
CA GLY A 254 4.99 -18.12 18.86
C GLY A 254 5.46 -19.49 18.36
N ASP A 255 4.83 -20.58 18.82
CA ASP A 255 5.11 -21.94 18.37
C ASP A 255 4.34 -22.22 17.08
N GLY A 256 5.07 -22.62 16.03
CA GLY A 256 4.49 -22.80 14.70
C GLY A 256 4.56 -21.56 13.81
N LEU A 257 4.92 -20.38 14.33
CA LEU A 257 5.37 -19.24 13.51
C LEU A 257 6.86 -19.39 13.20
N THR A 258 7.22 -19.53 11.92
CA THR A 258 8.59 -19.86 11.51
C THR A 258 9.36 -18.70 10.89
N GLY A 259 8.68 -17.61 10.51
CA GLY A 259 9.32 -16.42 9.97
C GLY A 259 8.42 -15.64 9.01
N THR A 260 8.99 -14.63 8.37
CA THR A 260 8.28 -13.81 7.36
C THR A 260 9.05 -13.74 6.06
N ILE A 261 8.32 -13.46 4.99
CA ILE A 261 8.82 -13.08 3.68
C ILE A 261 8.54 -11.61 3.53
N GLU A 262 9.59 -10.82 3.34
CA GLU A 262 9.50 -9.36 3.33
C GLU A 262 9.83 -8.78 1.97
N PHE A 263 9.20 -7.66 1.68
CA PHE A 263 9.70 -6.72 0.70
C PHE A 263 10.90 -5.95 1.30
N PHE A 264 11.78 -5.38 0.46
CA PHE A 264 12.81 -4.48 0.97
C PHE A 264 12.18 -3.12 1.31
N PRO A 265 12.08 -2.73 2.60
CA PRO A 265 11.42 -1.49 2.98
C PRO A 265 12.08 -0.25 2.36
N GLU A 266 13.36 -0.35 1.97
CA GLU A 266 14.12 0.69 1.26
C GLU A 266 13.52 1.05 -0.10
N GLU A 267 12.79 0.16 -0.77
CA GLU A 267 12.05 0.55 -1.99
C GLU A 267 10.92 1.53 -1.70
N GLY A 268 10.45 1.61 -0.44
CA GLY A 268 9.37 2.49 -0.02
C GLY A 268 9.65 3.98 -0.31
N LYS A 269 8.62 4.70 -0.78
CA LYS A 269 8.71 6.13 -1.16
C LYS A 269 9.20 7.08 -0.08
N TYR A 270 9.04 6.69 1.16
CA TYR A 270 9.30 7.49 2.35
C TYR A 270 10.11 6.68 3.35
N HIS A 271 11.05 5.85 2.89
CA HIS A 271 11.87 5.05 3.77
C HIS A 271 12.89 5.94 4.51
N ALA A 272 13.78 6.58 3.75
CA ALA A 272 14.79 7.49 4.24
C ALA A 272 14.28 8.93 4.34
N ASP A 273 15.04 9.76 5.08
CA ASP A 273 14.79 11.18 5.15
C ASP A 273 15.32 11.86 3.89
N GLY A 274 14.64 12.89 3.42
CA GLY A 274 15.19 13.59 2.27
C GLY A 274 14.44 14.79 1.75
N HIS A 275 14.99 15.33 0.67
CA HIS A 275 14.45 16.45 -0.08
C HIS A 275 14.81 16.26 -1.56
N ARG A 276 13.81 15.78 -2.30
CA ARG A 276 13.92 15.33 -3.68
C ARG A 276 14.50 16.38 -4.60
N ASP A 277 14.00 17.61 -4.52
CA ASP A 277 14.41 18.71 -5.39
C ASP A 277 15.92 19.03 -5.25
N CYS A 278 16.54 18.67 -4.14
CA CYS A 278 17.97 18.88 -3.89
C CYS A 278 18.79 17.58 -3.91
N GLY A 279 18.18 16.43 -4.21
CA GLY A 279 18.87 15.13 -4.23
C GLY A 279 19.40 14.68 -2.87
N ILE A 280 18.80 15.17 -1.77
CA ILE A 280 19.21 14.77 -0.41
C ILE A 280 18.46 13.49 -0.03
N ASN A 281 19.21 12.40 0.15
CA ASN A 281 18.74 11.12 0.64
C ASN A 281 19.63 10.70 1.82
N TRP A 282 19.13 10.85 3.03
CA TRP A 282 19.92 10.80 4.26
C TRP A 282 19.38 9.76 5.25
N SER A 283 20.32 9.19 6.01
CA SER A 283 19.98 8.47 7.23
C SER A 283 19.39 9.44 8.27
N PRO A 284 18.57 8.96 9.21
CA PRO A 284 17.99 9.83 10.22
C PRO A 284 19.04 10.51 11.11
N SER A 285 20.20 9.86 11.31
CA SER A 285 21.33 10.45 12.04
C SER A 285 21.89 11.72 11.36
N GLN A 286 21.98 11.72 10.03
CA GLN A 286 22.43 12.88 9.24
C GLN A 286 21.40 14.01 9.30
N THR A 287 20.11 13.69 9.20
CA THR A 287 19.02 14.65 9.38
C THR A 287 19.05 15.31 10.75
N ARG A 288 19.26 14.54 11.83
CA ARG A 288 19.38 15.07 13.19
C ARG A 288 20.57 16.01 13.34
N ALA A 289 21.74 15.63 12.80
CA ALA A 289 22.92 16.48 12.79
C ALA A 289 22.68 17.81 12.04
N ALA A 290 21.87 17.79 10.97
CA ALA A 290 21.47 18.98 10.21
C ALA A 290 20.22 19.69 10.78
N LYS A 291 19.72 19.29 11.96
CA LYS A 291 18.52 19.84 12.61
C LYS A 291 17.26 19.82 11.71
N GLY A 292 17.15 18.79 10.86
CA GLY A 292 16.01 18.63 9.95
C GLY A 292 16.01 19.57 8.74
N VAL A 293 17.07 20.35 8.52
CA VAL A 293 17.12 21.37 7.46
C VAL A 293 17.97 20.90 6.28
N CYS A 294 17.45 21.08 5.07
CA CYS A 294 18.18 20.82 3.84
C CYS A 294 19.35 21.81 3.69
N PRO A 295 20.61 21.35 3.52
CA PRO A 295 21.77 22.23 3.42
C PRO A 295 21.83 23.01 2.10
N VAL A 296 21.07 22.58 1.09
CA VAL A 296 21.07 23.18 -0.25
C VAL A 296 20.09 24.35 -0.33
N CYS A 297 18.87 24.19 0.20
CA CYS A 297 17.80 25.19 0.05
C CYS A 297 17.26 25.77 1.36
N GLY A 298 17.65 25.24 2.53
CA GLY A 298 17.19 25.72 3.83
C GLY A 298 15.76 25.30 4.21
N ARG A 299 15.04 24.54 3.37
CA ARG A 299 13.71 23.99 3.69
C ARG A 299 13.82 22.79 4.63
N GLN A 300 12.74 22.47 5.33
CA GLN A 300 12.64 21.26 6.15
C GLN A 300 12.70 20.00 5.27
N LEU A 301 13.39 18.97 5.76
CA LEU A 301 13.45 17.65 5.13
C LEU A 301 12.14 16.89 5.39
N THR A 302 11.74 16.07 4.41
CA THR A 302 10.69 15.07 4.62
C THR A 302 11.28 13.94 5.46
N VAL A 303 10.69 13.70 6.63
CA VAL A 303 11.10 12.64 7.55
C VAL A 303 10.47 11.32 7.12
N GLY A 304 11.30 10.30 6.92
CA GLY A 304 10.93 8.96 6.50
C GLY A 304 10.46 8.07 7.64
N VAL A 305 10.05 6.85 7.29
CA VAL A 305 9.59 5.82 8.22
C VAL A 305 10.74 5.32 9.09
N LEU A 306 11.95 5.20 8.52
CA LEU A 306 13.11 4.78 9.29
C LEU A 306 13.39 5.72 10.47
N ALA A 307 13.24 7.03 10.28
CA ALA A 307 13.41 8.00 11.36
C ALA A 307 12.38 7.83 12.48
N ARG A 308 11.14 7.46 12.16
CA ARG A 308 10.10 7.17 13.16
C ARG A 308 10.40 5.89 13.93
N VAL A 309 10.93 4.86 13.27
CA VAL A 309 11.42 3.66 13.97
C VAL A 309 12.57 4.02 14.90
N GLU A 310 13.55 4.81 14.44
CA GLU A 310 14.67 5.25 15.27
C GLU A 310 14.26 6.09 16.47
N GLU A 311 13.21 6.89 16.34
CA GLU A 311 12.66 7.69 17.44
C GLU A 311 12.16 6.81 18.59
N LEU A 312 11.55 5.66 18.27
CA LEU A 312 11.01 4.72 19.26
C LEU A 312 12.00 3.59 19.61
N ALA A 313 13.11 3.46 18.87
CA ALA A 313 14.09 2.41 19.07
C ALA A 313 14.89 2.63 20.36
N ASP A 314 15.01 1.57 21.15
CA ASP A 314 15.74 1.52 22.41
C ASP A 314 16.78 0.39 22.43
N ARG A 315 16.91 -0.34 21.32
CA ARG A 315 17.85 -1.46 21.14
C ARG A 315 18.83 -1.19 19.99
N ASP A 316 20.08 -1.59 20.21
CA ASP A 316 21.10 -1.59 19.16
C ASP A 316 20.71 -2.57 18.04
N PRO A 317 20.78 -2.19 16.75
CA PRO A 317 20.42 -3.05 15.63
C PRO A 317 21.15 -4.40 15.59
N SER A 318 22.33 -4.52 16.22
CA SER A 318 23.10 -5.77 16.28
C SER A 318 22.57 -6.78 17.30
N ILE A 319 21.63 -6.37 18.17
CA ILE A 319 21.06 -7.20 19.22
C ILE A 319 19.65 -7.62 18.79
N LEU A 320 19.46 -8.92 18.58
CA LEU A 320 18.14 -9.49 18.27
C LEU A 320 17.43 -9.91 19.57
N PRO A 321 16.09 -9.77 19.66
CA PRO A 321 15.35 -10.33 20.79
C PRO A 321 15.34 -11.87 20.73
N ASP A 322 15.24 -12.52 21.90
CA ASP A 322 15.28 -13.99 22.03
C ASP A 322 14.22 -14.72 21.20
N ASN A 323 13.11 -14.03 20.92
CA ASN A 323 11.98 -14.55 20.17
C ASN A 323 12.00 -14.17 18.67
N ALA A 324 13.10 -13.57 18.18
CA ALA A 324 13.26 -13.19 16.78
C ALA A 324 13.08 -14.43 15.88
N LYS A 325 12.32 -14.23 14.79
CA LYS A 325 12.11 -15.25 13.77
C LYS A 325 12.90 -14.89 12.51
N PRO A 326 13.32 -15.88 11.72
CA PRO A 326 13.95 -15.65 10.42
C PRO A 326 13.14 -14.73 9.52
N VAL A 327 13.84 -13.84 8.83
CA VAL A 327 13.30 -12.91 7.82
C VAL A 327 13.87 -13.31 6.46
N THR A 328 13.04 -13.34 5.43
CA THR A 328 13.48 -13.56 4.04
C THR A 328 13.06 -12.39 3.17
N HIS A 329 13.97 -11.47 2.87
CA HIS A 329 13.70 -10.39 1.91
C HIS A 329 13.72 -10.90 0.48
N LEU A 330 12.73 -10.51 -0.33
CA LEU A 330 12.62 -10.92 -1.73
C LEU A 330 12.34 -9.74 -2.66
N ILE A 331 12.85 -9.85 -3.88
CA ILE A 331 12.37 -9.15 -5.06
C ILE A 331 11.44 -10.14 -5.79
N GLN A 332 10.29 -9.68 -6.27
CA GLN A 332 9.36 -10.59 -6.95
C GLN A 332 9.98 -11.13 -8.25
N LEU A 333 9.69 -12.38 -8.61
CA LEU A 333 10.35 -13.05 -9.73
C LEU A 333 10.22 -12.29 -11.07
N HIS A 334 9.07 -11.66 -11.31
CA HIS A 334 8.86 -10.81 -12.48
C HIS A 334 9.71 -9.53 -12.49
N GLN A 335 10.05 -8.96 -11.33
CA GLN A 335 10.97 -7.83 -11.23
C GLN A 335 12.41 -8.27 -11.51
N VAL A 336 12.84 -9.43 -10.97
CA VAL A 336 14.15 -10.02 -11.27
C VAL A 336 14.31 -10.27 -12.78
N LEU A 337 13.30 -10.87 -13.40
CA LEU A 337 13.29 -11.08 -14.86
C LEU A 337 13.27 -9.76 -15.63
N GLY A 338 12.51 -8.76 -15.17
CA GLY A 338 12.50 -7.43 -15.79
C GLY A 338 13.88 -6.77 -15.78
N GLU A 339 14.59 -6.86 -14.66
CA GLU A 339 15.96 -6.37 -14.52
C GLU A 339 16.90 -7.08 -15.50
N ILE A 340 16.91 -8.42 -15.50
CA ILE A 340 17.76 -9.24 -16.38
C ILE A 340 17.52 -8.93 -17.86
N GLU A 341 16.26 -8.80 -18.26
CA GLU A 341 15.89 -8.53 -19.66
C GLU A 341 16.01 -7.05 -20.06
N GLY A 342 16.25 -6.15 -19.12
CA GLY A 342 16.27 -4.71 -19.36
C GLY A 342 14.92 -4.15 -19.84
N VAL A 343 13.80 -4.79 -19.47
CA VAL A 343 12.44 -4.37 -19.84
C VAL A 343 11.54 -4.27 -18.61
N GLY A 344 10.38 -3.64 -18.77
CA GLY A 344 9.41 -3.54 -17.67
C GLY A 344 8.97 -4.91 -17.16
N ALA A 345 8.84 -5.05 -15.84
CA ALA A 345 8.43 -6.28 -15.15
C ALA A 345 7.02 -6.78 -15.53
N LYS A 346 6.21 -5.93 -16.19
CA LYS A 346 4.87 -6.26 -16.73
C LYS A 346 4.87 -6.53 -18.25
N SER A 347 6.05 -6.67 -18.87
CA SER A 347 6.16 -6.92 -20.30
C SER A 347 5.76 -8.36 -20.67
N LYS A 348 5.32 -8.55 -21.90
CA LYS A 348 5.01 -9.90 -22.44
C LYS A 348 6.24 -10.83 -22.42
N THR A 349 7.44 -10.27 -22.58
CA THR A 349 8.70 -11.03 -22.51
C THR A 349 8.88 -11.62 -21.12
N VAL A 350 8.73 -10.79 -20.08
CA VAL A 350 8.82 -11.23 -18.68
C VAL A 350 7.73 -12.23 -18.35
N GLU A 351 6.48 -11.95 -18.75
CA GLU A 351 5.35 -12.86 -18.52
C GLU A 351 5.58 -14.23 -19.15
N GLY A 352 6.08 -14.29 -20.40
CA GLY A 352 6.42 -15.54 -21.08
C GLY A 352 7.48 -16.35 -20.31
N LYS A 353 8.60 -15.71 -19.93
CA LYS A 353 9.67 -16.37 -19.16
C LYS A 353 9.18 -16.84 -17.79
N LEU A 354 8.40 -16.01 -17.10
CA LEU A 354 7.82 -16.35 -15.81
C LEU A 354 6.91 -17.58 -15.90
N ASN A 355 6.03 -17.63 -16.92
CA ASN A 355 5.15 -18.77 -17.14
C ASN A 355 5.96 -20.06 -17.42
N SER A 356 7.03 -19.98 -18.21
CA SER A 356 7.91 -21.13 -18.48
C SER A 356 8.62 -21.63 -17.22
N LEU A 357 9.14 -20.71 -16.39
CA LEU A 357 9.79 -21.06 -15.13
C LEU A 357 8.81 -21.72 -14.16
N VAL A 358 7.63 -21.14 -13.97
CA VAL A 358 6.62 -21.69 -13.07
C VAL A 358 6.13 -23.07 -13.52
N ALA A 359 5.93 -23.25 -14.83
CA ALA A 359 5.52 -24.54 -15.38
C ALA A 359 6.57 -25.65 -15.18
N ALA A 360 7.86 -25.29 -15.18
CA ALA A 360 8.96 -26.24 -15.08
C ALA A 360 9.44 -26.50 -13.64
N LEU A 361 9.45 -25.48 -12.79
CA LEU A 361 10.05 -25.50 -11.45
C LEU A 361 9.04 -25.37 -10.31
N GLY A 362 7.77 -25.15 -10.63
CA GLY A 362 6.72 -24.95 -9.64
C GLY A 362 6.54 -23.48 -9.20
N PRO A 363 5.92 -23.23 -8.04
CA PRO A 363 5.46 -21.90 -7.67
C PRO A 363 6.56 -20.84 -7.51
N GLU A 364 6.22 -19.57 -7.72
CA GLU A 364 7.18 -18.46 -7.74
C GLU A 364 8.00 -18.34 -6.44
N LEU A 365 7.36 -18.47 -5.26
CA LEU A 365 8.06 -18.39 -3.98
C LEU A 365 9.01 -19.57 -3.77
N ALA A 366 8.66 -20.77 -4.26
CA ALA A 366 9.55 -21.92 -4.21
C ALA A 366 10.79 -21.67 -5.08
N ILE A 367 10.61 -21.15 -6.30
CA ILE A 367 11.74 -20.76 -7.18
C ILE A 367 12.65 -19.76 -6.46
N LEU A 368 12.09 -18.74 -5.83
CA LEU A 368 12.87 -17.70 -5.15
C LEU A 368 13.57 -18.21 -3.87
N THR A 369 13.02 -19.21 -3.17
CA THR A 369 13.46 -19.51 -1.80
C THR A 369 14.02 -20.92 -1.57
N SER A 370 13.50 -21.95 -2.24
CA SER A 370 13.82 -23.35 -1.91
C SER A 370 14.34 -24.19 -3.08
N VAL A 371 13.89 -23.94 -4.32
CA VAL A 371 14.35 -24.70 -5.50
C VAL A 371 15.88 -24.59 -5.62
N PRO A 372 16.62 -25.68 -5.82
CA PRO A 372 18.08 -25.62 -5.95
C PRO A 372 18.53 -24.72 -7.10
N VAL A 373 19.54 -23.89 -6.87
CA VAL A 373 20.08 -22.95 -7.88
C VAL A 373 20.54 -23.69 -9.15
N SER A 374 21.01 -24.93 -9.03
CA SER A 374 21.39 -25.78 -10.17
C SER A 374 20.20 -26.12 -11.09
N GLU A 375 19.01 -26.32 -10.52
CA GLU A 375 17.79 -26.59 -11.31
C GLU A 375 17.28 -25.31 -11.97
N ILE A 376 17.32 -24.19 -11.24
CA ILE A 376 17.00 -22.86 -11.79
C ILE A 376 17.92 -22.55 -12.97
N ARG A 377 19.22 -22.83 -12.85
CA ARG A 377 20.21 -22.67 -13.94
C ARG A 377 19.85 -23.52 -15.15
N ALA A 378 19.50 -24.79 -14.94
CA ALA A 378 19.20 -25.72 -16.02
C ALA A 378 17.99 -25.30 -16.86
N VAL A 379 16.98 -24.68 -16.24
CA VAL A 379 15.74 -24.26 -16.91
C VAL A 379 15.80 -22.81 -17.39
N GLY A 380 16.26 -21.90 -16.53
CA GLY A 380 16.18 -20.46 -16.72
C GLY A 380 17.47 -19.80 -17.21
N GLY A 381 18.60 -20.50 -17.17
CA GLY A 381 19.92 -19.97 -17.54
C GLY A 381 20.69 -19.34 -16.38
N GLU A 382 21.92 -18.90 -16.67
CA GLU A 382 22.87 -18.46 -15.64
C GLU A 382 22.44 -17.20 -14.90
N LEU A 383 21.91 -16.19 -15.61
CA LEU A 383 21.57 -14.90 -15.00
C LEU A 383 20.46 -15.02 -13.97
N ILE A 384 19.40 -15.80 -14.23
CA ILE A 384 18.33 -15.97 -13.23
C ILE A 384 18.79 -16.81 -12.04
N ALA A 385 19.62 -17.82 -12.28
CA ALA A 385 20.20 -18.63 -11.20
C ALA A 385 21.10 -17.79 -10.29
N GLU A 386 21.94 -16.94 -10.88
CA GLU A 386 22.80 -16.02 -10.13
C GLU A 386 21.98 -14.94 -9.41
N GLY A 387 20.95 -14.39 -10.04
CA GLY A 387 20.06 -13.42 -9.40
C GLY A 387 19.35 -14.00 -8.18
N VAL A 388 18.83 -15.22 -8.28
CA VAL A 388 18.22 -15.92 -7.13
C VAL A 388 19.27 -16.25 -6.06
N ARG A 389 20.48 -16.66 -6.44
CA ARG A 389 21.56 -16.90 -5.48
C ARG A 389 21.93 -15.64 -4.70
N ARG A 390 22.15 -14.52 -5.40
CA ARG A 390 22.44 -13.20 -4.79
C ARG A 390 21.34 -12.77 -3.85
N LEU A 391 20.08 -12.89 -4.29
CA LEU A 391 18.92 -12.56 -3.47
C LEU A 391 18.88 -13.38 -2.17
N ARG A 392 19.07 -14.71 -2.25
CA ARG A 392 19.11 -15.60 -1.07
C ARG A 392 20.29 -15.32 -0.14
N ALA A 393 21.39 -14.80 -0.66
CA ALA A 393 22.57 -14.42 0.12
C ALA A 393 22.49 -12.98 0.68
N GLY A 394 21.43 -12.22 0.34
CA GLY A 394 21.31 -10.81 0.70
C GLY A 394 22.29 -9.88 -0.06
N GLU A 395 22.90 -10.37 -1.14
CA GLU A 395 23.82 -9.64 -2.00
C GLU A 395 23.03 -8.72 -2.96
N VAL A 396 22.45 -7.66 -2.42
CA VAL A 396 21.60 -6.71 -3.15
C VAL A 396 22.11 -5.29 -2.99
N THR A 397 22.11 -4.52 -4.09
CA THR A 397 22.36 -3.07 -4.02
C THR A 397 21.07 -2.37 -3.63
N ARG A 398 21.11 -1.59 -2.53
CA ARG A 398 19.94 -0.88 -2.01
C ARG A 398 20.14 0.63 -2.07
N VAL A 399 19.26 1.31 -2.81
CA VAL A 399 19.15 2.77 -2.79
C VAL A 399 17.79 3.12 -2.19
N PRO A 400 17.74 3.69 -0.98
CA PRO A 400 16.47 3.92 -0.31
C PRO A 400 15.65 5.01 -1.00
N GLY A 401 14.34 4.83 -1.00
CA GLY A 401 13.38 5.84 -1.44
C GLY A 401 13.22 6.93 -0.39
N TYR A 402 12.91 8.13 -0.85
CA TYR A 402 12.81 9.32 -0.02
C TYR A 402 11.89 10.35 -0.68
N ASP A 403 11.24 11.17 0.15
CA ASP A 403 10.43 12.33 -0.29
C ASP A 403 9.49 12.04 -1.47
N GLY A 404 8.85 10.86 -1.45
CA GLY A 404 7.86 10.40 -2.43
C GLY A 404 8.43 9.66 -3.64
N GLU A 405 9.75 9.45 -3.72
CA GLU A 405 10.42 8.64 -4.74
C GLU A 405 10.66 7.23 -4.24
N TYR A 406 10.26 6.24 -5.03
CA TYR A 406 10.57 4.85 -4.72
C TYR A 406 12.09 4.64 -4.71
N GLY A 407 12.54 3.81 -3.78
CA GLY A 407 13.89 3.30 -3.79
C GLY A 407 14.11 2.32 -4.93
N VAL A 408 15.36 1.88 -5.06
CA VAL A 408 15.80 0.98 -6.12
C VAL A 408 16.59 -0.14 -5.48
N ILE A 409 16.12 -1.38 -5.64
CA ILE A 409 16.86 -2.59 -5.30
C ILE A 409 17.30 -3.24 -6.59
N ARG A 410 18.57 -3.65 -6.66
CA ARG A 410 19.16 -4.31 -7.83
C ARG A 410 19.92 -5.54 -7.42
N LEU A 411 19.85 -6.55 -8.27
CA LEU A 411 20.67 -7.76 -8.18
C LEU A 411 21.93 -7.67 -9.03
N PHE A 412 21.91 -6.82 -10.07
CA PHE A 412 23.00 -6.70 -11.02
C PHE A 412 23.44 -5.27 -11.23
N GLU A 413 24.74 -5.09 -11.45
CA GLU A 413 25.25 -3.85 -11.99
C GLU A 413 24.96 -3.79 -13.51
N PRO A 414 24.67 -2.60 -14.08
CA PRO A 414 24.30 -2.47 -15.50
C PRO A 414 25.34 -3.04 -16.47
N GLU A 415 26.62 -3.05 -16.11
CA GLU A 415 27.71 -3.60 -16.91
C GLU A 415 27.66 -5.13 -16.98
N GLU A 416 27.23 -5.81 -15.91
CA GLU A 416 27.17 -7.28 -15.84
C GLU A 416 26.14 -7.84 -16.85
N LEU A 417 25.01 -7.16 -16.99
CA LEU A 417 23.93 -7.56 -17.90
C LEU A 417 24.26 -7.30 -19.38
N ARG A 418 25.20 -6.40 -19.67
CA ARG A 418 25.68 -6.14 -21.04
C ARG A 418 26.68 -7.19 -21.53
N ALA A 419 27.50 -7.73 -20.63
CA ALA A 419 28.52 -8.72 -20.95
C ALA A 419 27.94 -10.12 -21.23
N GLY A 420 26.73 -10.43 -20.73
CA GLY A 420 26.07 -11.73 -20.91
C GLY A 420 25.47 -11.99 -22.30
N GLY A 421 25.57 -11.03 -23.24
CA GLY A 421 25.05 -11.13 -24.60
C GLY A 421 26.05 -11.62 -25.65
N ASP A 422 27.35 -11.66 -25.35
CA ASP A 422 28.37 -12.00 -26.34
C ASP A 422 28.81 -13.46 -26.20
N THR A 423 28.40 -14.26 -27.18
CA THR A 423 28.91 -15.61 -27.39
C THR A 423 30.44 -15.60 -27.51
N LEU A 424 31.03 -16.52 -26.76
CA LEU A 424 32.41 -16.94 -26.60
C LEU A 424 33.20 -17.22 -27.91
N PHE A 425 33.36 -16.24 -28.79
CA PHE A 425 34.42 -16.20 -29.82
C PHE A 425 34.72 -14.75 -30.19
N ASP A 426 35.62 -14.10 -29.45
CA ASP A 426 36.47 -13.08 -30.06
C ASP A 426 37.84 -13.05 -29.39
N LEU A 427 38.85 -13.34 -30.21
CA LEU A 427 40.26 -13.19 -29.88
C LEU A 427 40.58 -11.71 -29.59
N PRO A 428 41.66 -11.39 -28.85
CA PRO A 428 41.88 -10.06 -28.33
C PRO A 428 42.02 -9.05 -29.47
N ALA A 429 40.98 -8.23 -29.66
CA ALA A 429 41.03 -7.08 -30.55
C ALA A 429 42.07 -6.09 -29.98
N THR A 430 43.10 -5.87 -30.77
CA THR A 430 44.14 -4.89 -30.52
C THR A 430 43.54 -3.52 -30.23
N VAL A 431 43.95 -2.92 -29.11
CA VAL A 431 43.58 -1.56 -28.73
C VAL A 431 44.14 -0.60 -29.78
N VAL A 432 43.26 -0.14 -30.68
CA VAL A 432 43.52 1.02 -31.55
C VAL A 432 42.98 2.26 -30.83
N PRO A 433 43.80 3.31 -30.59
CA PRO A 433 43.33 4.49 -29.90
C PRO A 433 42.30 5.24 -30.77
N LYS A 434 41.06 5.36 -30.27
CA LYS A 434 40.02 6.18 -30.90
C LYS A 434 40.44 7.65 -30.86
N ARG A 435 40.57 8.27 -32.03
CA ARG A 435 40.69 9.72 -32.21
C ARG A 435 39.47 10.42 -31.60
N ALA A 436 39.73 11.54 -30.92
CA ALA A 436 38.71 12.43 -30.38
C ALA A 436 37.75 12.93 -31.49
N PRO A 437 36.44 13.06 -31.21
CA PRO A 437 35.47 13.50 -32.20
C PRO A 437 35.67 14.99 -32.51
N VAL A 438 35.75 15.30 -33.81
CA VAL A 438 35.75 16.69 -34.32
C VAL A 438 34.34 17.24 -34.19
N VAL A 439 34.16 18.22 -33.31
CA VAL A 439 32.92 18.98 -33.15
C VAL A 439 32.69 19.84 -34.40
N ARG A 440 31.66 19.50 -35.19
CA ARG A 440 31.14 20.40 -36.24
C ARG A 440 30.30 21.50 -35.60
N LYS A 441 30.74 22.76 -35.73
CA LYS A 441 29.98 23.94 -35.32
C LYS A 441 28.71 24.07 -36.18
N VAL A 442 27.55 23.92 -35.56
CA VAL A 442 26.26 24.32 -36.13
C VAL A 442 26.02 25.79 -35.73
N ALA A 443 25.72 26.64 -36.72
CA ALA A 443 25.42 28.05 -36.51
C ALA A 443 24.12 28.25 -35.70
N PRO A 444 24.03 29.30 -34.85
CA PRO A 444 22.91 29.47 -33.94
C PRO A 444 21.67 29.93 -34.71
N ARG A 445 20.56 29.21 -34.57
CA ARG A 445 19.24 29.74 -34.92
C ARG A 445 18.76 30.66 -33.80
N LYS A 446 18.33 31.87 -34.15
CA LYS A 446 17.70 32.82 -33.22
C LYS A 446 16.46 32.17 -32.58
N PRO A 447 16.29 32.25 -31.25
CA PRO A 447 15.08 31.78 -30.60
C PRO A 447 13.91 32.71 -30.97
N ILE A 448 12.79 32.12 -31.39
CA ILE A 448 11.51 32.82 -31.44
C ILE A 448 11.04 32.91 -29.98
N SER A 449 10.94 34.13 -29.45
CA SER A 449 10.46 34.37 -28.09
C SER A 449 8.97 34.08 -28.00
N ALA A 450 8.60 33.05 -27.24
CA ALA A 450 7.24 32.93 -26.71
C ALA A 450 6.97 34.14 -25.79
N PRO A 451 5.75 34.71 -25.79
CA PRO A 451 5.40 35.82 -24.90
C PRO A 451 5.54 35.38 -23.43
N PRO A 452 5.96 36.29 -22.53
CA PRO A 452 6.22 35.96 -21.15
C PRO A 452 4.91 35.57 -20.45
N LEU A 453 4.89 34.37 -19.88
CA LEU A 453 3.86 33.99 -18.92
C LEU A 453 4.06 34.84 -17.65
N PRO A 454 3.00 35.40 -17.06
CA PRO A 454 3.12 36.12 -15.80
C PRO A 454 3.65 35.18 -14.70
N SER A 455 4.51 35.71 -13.84
CA SER A 455 5.16 34.97 -12.76
C SER A 455 4.11 34.34 -11.84
N VAL A 456 4.01 33.02 -11.87
CA VAL A 456 3.21 32.26 -10.91
C VAL A 456 3.97 32.27 -9.59
N ALA A 457 3.34 32.79 -8.54
CA ALA A 457 3.86 32.70 -7.18
C ALA A 457 4.07 31.21 -6.82
N SER A 458 5.22 30.92 -6.20
CA SER A 458 5.61 29.56 -5.84
C SER A 458 4.58 28.93 -4.88
N PRO A 459 4.14 27.68 -5.09
CA PRO A 459 3.19 26.98 -4.22
C PRO A 459 3.75 26.65 -2.82
N HIS A 460 4.97 27.11 -2.49
CA HIS A 460 5.68 26.84 -1.25
C HIS A 460 6.03 28.09 -0.43
N GLU A 461 5.43 29.25 -0.70
CA GLU A 461 5.50 30.33 0.29
C GLU A 461 4.63 29.96 1.51
N PRO A 462 5.20 29.94 2.72
CA PRO A 462 4.45 29.58 3.92
C PRO A 462 3.42 30.67 4.20
N PHE A 463 2.14 30.33 4.03
CA PHE A 463 1.05 31.16 4.54
C PHE A 463 0.95 30.89 6.04
N GLU A 464 1.41 31.83 6.87
CA GLU A 464 1.14 31.77 8.30
C GLU A 464 -0.39 31.75 8.52
N PRO A 465 -0.93 30.80 9.30
CA PRO A 465 -2.35 30.79 9.57
C PRO A 465 -2.65 31.95 10.51
N MET A 466 -3.31 32.99 10.00
CA MET A 466 -3.97 33.99 10.81
C MET A 466 -5.22 33.35 11.44
N LEU A 467 -5.00 32.44 12.39
CA LEU A 467 -6.00 31.90 13.31
C LEU A 467 -6.06 32.84 14.52
N ALA A 468 -6.60 34.03 14.31
CA ALA A 468 -6.97 34.93 15.40
C ALA A 468 -8.36 35.50 15.11
N GLY A 469 -9.35 34.92 15.80
CA GLY A 469 -10.72 35.41 15.86
C GLY A 469 -11.58 34.98 14.68
N MET A 470 -12.65 34.22 14.96
CA MET A 470 -14.02 34.49 14.51
C MET A 470 -14.89 33.26 14.79
N GLU A 471 -15.51 33.25 15.98
CA GLU A 471 -16.90 32.82 16.10
C GLU A 471 -17.77 33.90 15.42
N GLU A 472 -18.63 33.51 14.48
CA GLU A 472 -20.05 33.88 14.41
C GLU A 472 -20.70 33.47 13.08
N VAL A 473 -22.02 33.26 13.15
CA VAL A 473 -22.93 32.73 12.13
C VAL A 473 -23.26 33.80 11.07
N GLY A 474 -23.12 33.46 9.78
CA GLY A 474 -23.56 34.29 8.65
C GLY A 474 -24.34 33.49 7.59
N THR A 475 -25.06 34.19 6.71
CA THR A 475 -25.84 33.64 5.58
C THR A 475 -25.11 33.68 4.24
N GLY A 476 -23.80 33.89 4.25
CA GLY A 476 -22.94 33.94 3.07
C GLY A 476 -22.74 32.58 2.40
N LEU A 477 -22.32 32.62 1.13
CA LEU A 477 -22.13 31.44 0.30
C LEU A 477 -21.14 30.44 0.91
N LEU A 478 -20.14 30.91 1.67
CA LEU A 478 -19.12 30.06 2.28
C LEU A 478 -19.37 29.72 3.77
N ASP A 479 -20.42 30.27 4.37
CA ASP A 479 -20.65 30.17 5.81
C ASP A 479 -21.13 28.77 6.20
N ARG A 480 -21.72 28.05 5.25
CA ARG A 480 -22.15 26.64 5.41
C ARG A 480 -21.05 25.63 5.10
N LEU A 481 -19.81 26.05 4.84
CA LEU A 481 -18.69 25.16 4.59
C LEU A 481 -17.85 24.98 5.86
N ASP A 482 -17.24 23.81 6.03
CA ASP A 482 -16.18 23.67 7.02
C ASP A 482 -14.94 24.49 6.64
N ALA A 483 -13.98 24.64 7.57
CA ALA A 483 -12.82 25.50 7.37
C ALA A 483 -12.00 25.13 6.12
N MET A 484 -11.83 23.84 5.83
CA MET A 484 -11.04 23.38 4.69
C MET A 484 -11.81 23.52 3.37
N GLN A 485 -13.11 23.24 3.39
CA GLN A 485 -14.00 23.47 2.26
C GLN A 485 -14.10 24.96 1.93
N ARG A 486 -14.12 25.83 2.94
CA ARG A 486 -14.11 27.28 2.77
C ARG A 486 -12.82 27.74 2.08
N VAL A 487 -11.67 27.32 2.60
CA VAL A 487 -10.35 27.61 1.99
C VAL A 487 -10.30 27.13 0.54
N ALA A 488 -10.77 25.92 0.26
CA ALA A 488 -10.78 25.37 -1.10
C ALA A 488 -11.77 26.10 -2.04
N ALA A 489 -12.94 26.49 -1.54
CA ALA A 489 -13.93 27.21 -2.31
C ALA A 489 -13.49 28.65 -2.61
N SER A 490 -12.85 29.33 -1.66
CA SER A 490 -12.37 30.71 -1.79
C SER A 490 -10.96 30.83 -2.37
N ALA A 491 -10.29 29.71 -2.69
CA ALA A 491 -8.93 29.74 -3.20
C ALA A 491 -8.82 30.61 -4.47
N PRO A 492 -7.73 31.38 -4.64
CA PRO A 492 -7.57 32.33 -5.74
C PRO A 492 -7.54 31.65 -7.12
N GLY A 493 -7.48 32.46 -8.18
CA GLY A 493 -7.42 31.97 -9.56
C GLY A 493 -6.18 31.08 -9.82
N GLY A 494 -6.32 30.10 -10.69
CA GLY A 494 -5.26 29.15 -11.07
C GLY A 494 -5.66 27.68 -10.86
N PRO A 495 -4.80 26.73 -11.27
CA PRO A 495 -5.05 25.30 -11.09
C PRO A 495 -5.07 24.92 -9.61
N LEU A 496 -6.14 24.28 -9.16
CA LEU A 496 -6.30 23.82 -7.79
C LEU A 496 -6.60 22.32 -7.76
N LEU A 497 -5.71 21.54 -7.16
CA LEU A 497 -5.93 20.12 -6.90
C LEU A 497 -6.46 19.92 -5.48
N ILE A 498 -7.69 19.46 -5.34
CA ILE A 498 -8.29 19.14 -4.04
C ILE A 498 -8.22 17.63 -3.82
N VAL A 499 -7.38 17.20 -2.88
CA VAL A 499 -7.32 15.80 -2.45
C VAL A 499 -8.34 15.59 -1.33
N ALA A 500 -9.44 14.92 -1.65
CA ALA A 500 -10.58 14.79 -0.74
C ALA A 500 -11.09 13.35 -0.68
N GLY A 501 -11.14 12.80 0.54
CA GLY A 501 -11.67 11.47 0.82
C GLY A 501 -13.17 11.36 0.48
N PRO A 502 -13.74 10.18 0.26
CA PRO A 502 -15.19 10.02 0.08
C PRO A 502 -15.98 10.48 1.32
N GLY A 503 -17.20 11.00 1.11
CA GLY A 503 -18.00 11.60 2.19
C GLY A 503 -17.60 13.01 2.63
N THR A 504 -16.40 13.51 2.29
CA THR A 504 -15.89 14.85 2.70
C THR A 504 -16.55 16.04 1.99
N GLY A 505 -17.64 15.82 1.26
CA GLY A 505 -18.36 16.90 0.58
C GLY A 505 -17.70 17.44 -0.69
N LYS A 506 -16.89 16.66 -1.43
CA LYS A 506 -16.28 17.07 -2.72
C LYS A 506 -17.20 17.85 -3.66
N THR A 507 -18.38 17.30 -3.92
CA THR A 507 -19.41 17.92 -4.76
C THR A 507 -19.87 19.25 -4.17
N ARG A 508 -20.02 19.32 -2.84
CA ARG A 508 -20.36 20.55 -2.12
C ARG A 508 -19.26 21.60 -2.27
N THR A 509 -17.99 21.23 -2.08
CA THR A 509 -16.85 22.14 -2.26
C THR A 509 -16.79 22.66 -3.69
N LEU A 510 -16.97 21.80 -4.69
CA LEU A 510 -16.95 22.18 -6.11
C LEU A 510 -18.10 23.15 -6.46
N THR A 511 -19.33 22.87 -6.02
CA THR A 511 -20.47 23.73 -6.33
C THR A 511 -20.36 25.09 -5.66
N HIS A 512 -19.85 25.15 -4.42
CA HIS A 512 -19.62 26.42 -3.73
C HIS A 512 -18.42 27.19 -4.30
N ARG A 513 -17.37 26.50 -4.78
CA ARG A 513 -16.27 27.15 -5.51
C ARG A 513 -16.77 27.83 -6.78
N LEU A 514 -17.52 27.11 -7.61
CA LEU A 514 -18.09 27.67 -8.84
C LEU A 514 -19.02 28.84 -8.53
N ALA A 515 -19.89 28.70 -7.52
CA ALA A 515 -20.76 29.78 -7.11
C ALA A 515 -19.97 31.00 -6.59
N TYR A 516 -18.87 30.79 -5.86
CA TYR A 516 -18.02 31.86 -5.34
C TYR A 516 -17.26 32.58 -6.46
N LEU A 517 -16.76 31.83 -7.44
CA LEU A 517 -16.11 32.40 -8.62
C LEU A 517 -17.07 33.31 -9.40
N CYS A 518 -18.32 32.88 -9.57
CA CYS A 518 -19.32 33.66 -10.28
C CYS A 518 -19.83 34.88 -9.49
N ALA A 519 -20.11 34.70 -8.20
CA ALA A 519 -20.72 35.75 -7.38
C ALA A 519 -19.71 36.80 -6.89
N GLU A 520 -18.49 36.39 -6.52
CA GLU A 520 -17.53 37.23 -5.80
C GLU A 520 -16.26 37.54 -6.62
N MET A 521 -15.89 36.67 -7.57
CA MET A 521 -14.66 36.84 -8.38
C MET A 521 -14.94 37.29 -9.83
N ASN A 522 -16.19 37.68 -10.11
CA ASN A 522 -16.63 38.24 -11.39
C ASN A 522 -16.35 37.32 -12.61
N VAL A 523 -16.36 36.00 -12.40
CA VAL A 523 -16.25 35.01 -13.48
C VAL A 523 -17.63 34.81 -14.10
N TYR A 524 -17.77 35.02 -15.40
CA TYR A 524 -19.07 34.82 -16.05
C TYR A 524 -19.43 33.32 -16.07
N PRO A 525 -20.67 32.93 -15.70
CA PRO A 525 -21.08 31.53 -15.65
C PRO A 525 -20.88 30.73 -16.96
N ASP A 526 -21.03 31.38 -18.11
CA ASP A 526 -20.77 30.80 -19.44
C ASP A 526 -19.30 30.45 -19.71
N GLN A 527 -18.38 31.00 -18.92
CA GLN A 527 -16.96 30.65 -18.92
C GLN A 527 -16.62 29.47 -18.00
N CYS A 528 -17.61 28.94 -17.26
CA CYS A 528 -17.42 27.82 -16.34
C CYS A 528 -17.83 26.48 -16.98
N LEU A 529 -16.94 25.49 -16.89
CA LEU A 529 -17.18 24.10 -17.30
C LEU A 529 -16.98 23.15 -16.12
N ALA A 530 -18.01 22.36 -15.81
CA ALA A 530 -17.96 21.29 -14.82
C ALA A 530 -18.20 19.93 -15.47
N ILE A 531 -17.24 19.02 -15.36
CA ILE A 531 -17.30 17.68 -15.97
C ILE A 531 -17.33 16.61 -14.88
N THR A 532 -18.16 15.58 -15.08
CA THR A 532 -18.24 14.41 -14.19
C THR A 532 -18.38 13.10 -15.00
N PHE A 533 -18.36 11.95 -14.35
CA PHE A 533 -18.40 10.65 -15.02
C PHE A 533 -19.80 10.17 -15.39
N THR A 534 -20.84 10.55 -14.63
CA THR A 534 -22.19 10.01 -14.83
C THR A 534 -23.21 11.11 -15.09
N ARG A 535 -24.24 10.81 -15.89
CA ARG A 535 -25.35 11.75 -16.16
C ARG A 535 -26.07 12.17 -14.88
N ARG A 536 -26.27 11.21 -13.96
CA ARG A 536 -26.86 11.46 -12.64
C ARG A 536 -26.06 12.47 -11.81
N ALA A 537 -24.72 12.36 -11.78
CA ALA A 537 -23.89 13.33 -11.07
C ALA A 537 -23.88 14.70 -11.75
N ALA A 538 -24.00 14.77 -13.08
CA ALA A 538 -24.13 16.03 -13.81
C ALA A 538 -25.48 16.71 -13.48
N GLU A 539 -26.58 15.97 -13.41
CA GLU A 539 -27.88 16.47 -12.98
C GLU A 539 -27.86 16.97 -11.53
N GLU A 540 -27.22 16.22 -10.62
CA GLU A 540 -27.07 16.63 -9.23
C GLU A 540 -26.24 17.93 -9.10
N LEU A 541 -25.16 18.06 -9.86
CA LEU A 541 -24.36 19.28 -9.93
C LEU A 541 -25.19 20.48 -10.42
N ARG A 542 -25.99 20.32 -11.49
CA ARG A 542 -26.88 21.37 -11.98
C ARG A 542 -27.91 21.79 -10.93
N HIS A 543 -28.52 20.83 -10.24
CA HIS A 543 -29.50 21.11 -9.19
C HIS A 543 -28.90 21.90 -8.02
N ARG A 544 -27.70 21.49 -7.56
CA ARG A 544 -26.97 22.16 -6.49
C ARG A 544 -26.53 23.56 -6.89
N LEU A 545 -26.01 23.74 -8.12
CA LEU A 545 -25.66 25.06 -8.65
C LEU A 545 -26.89 25.97 -8.78
N GLY A 546 -28.02 25.44 -9.25
CA GLY A 546 -29.28 26.19 -9.33
C GLY A 546 -29.77 26.69 -7.97
N SER A 547 -29.52 25.93 -6.90
CA SER A 547 -29.85 26.34 -5.53
C SER A 547 -28.93 27.45 -4.99
N LEU A 548 -27.72 27.60 -5.53
CA LEU A 548 -26.71 28.57 -5.08
C LEU A 548 -26.66 29.84 -5.93
N LEU A 549 -26.84 29.71 -7.25
CA LEU A 549 -26.71 30.80 -8.24
C LEU A 549 -28.04 31.20 -8.89
N GLY A 550 -29.14 30.52 -8.55
CA GLY A 550 -30.46 30.82 -9.11
C GLY A 550 -30.53 30.63 -10.64
N PRO A 551 -31.30 31.46 -11.37
CA PRO A 551 -31.51 31.31 -12.81
C PRO A 551 -30.23 31.32 -13.65
N VAL A 552 -29.19 32.03 -13.20
CA VAL A 552 -27.91 32.18 -13.91
C VAL A 552 -27.08 30.88 -13.88
N ALA A 553 -27.42 29.93 -13.01
CA ALA A 553 -26.79 28.60 -13.00
C ALA A 553 -26.95 27.84 -14.33
N LYS A 554 -27.96 28.19 -15.14
CA LYS A 554 -28.22 27.56 -16.45
C LYS A 554 -27.13 27.85 -17.47
N ASP A 555 -26.39 28.93 -17.28
CA ASP A 555 -25.32 29.36 -18.17
C ASP A 555 -24.01 28.64 -17.85
N VAL A 556 -23.89 27.98 -16.69
CA VAL A 556 -22.75 27.09 -16.39
C VAL A 556 -22.85 25.82 -17.22
N THR A 557 -21.81 25.53 -18.00
CA THR A 557 -21.76 24.29 -18.77
C THR A 557 -21.43 23.13 -17.83
N VAL A 558 -22.40 22.24 -17.60
CA VAL A 558 -22.20 20.99 -16.84
C VAL A 558 -22.38 19.80 -17.78
N SER A 559 -21.38 18.93 -17.91
CA SER A 559 -21.42 17.77 -18.82
C SER A 559 -20.77 16.52 -18.24
N THR A 560 -20.79 15.42 -18.99
CA THR A 560 -20.00 14.22 -18.69
C THR A 560 -18.78 14.12 -19.60
N PHE A 561 -17.77 13.33 -19.23
CA PHE A 561 -16.56 13.11 -20.06
C PHE A 561 -16.81 12.50 -21.45
N HIS A 562 -18.04 12.03 -21.71
CA HIS A 562 -18.41 11.29 -22.92
C HIS A 562 -19.51 11.98 -23.75
N ALA A 563 -19.93 13.19 -23.37
CA ALA A 563 -21.09 13.88 -23.93
C ALA A 563 -20.70 15.12 -24.74
#